data_AF-A0A259NAE0-F1
#
_entry.id   AF-A0A259NAE0-F1
#
_cell.length_a   1.000
_cell.length_b   1.000
_cell.length_c   1.000
_cell.angle_alpha   90.00
_cell.angle_beta   90.00
_cell.angle_gamma   90.00
#
_symmetry.space_group_name_H-M   'P 1'
#
loop_
_entity.id
_entity.type
_entity.pdbx_description
1 polymer ?
#
loop_
_entity_poly.entity_id
_entity_poly.type
_entity_poly.pdbx_seq_one_letter_code
_entity_poly.pdbx_strand_id
1 'polypeptide(L)'
;MPTNKSAAQYAQEIIEKLAAEGVSAFIEKPQDGKDNPDDDFWEGEFILRVPAWEAKDGSLSRSAVYEFIHSKLAGRGDAGYVVGLPGISYCDVYCYYPLSVESGEQLLSSDLQVWGAGSKLEQFDWSEAVEGDDSAWWNGWDLPTELEHLPKRVGTLALVLSYTIVPLPAPAPFTEQELIDKIKTLKVGSGLFCHSTAPNDRWTLRLSESGGLELHKAGDQSVTPITAANIDDKGRLVLGDHILKHRCWGY
;
A
#
# COMPACT_ATOMS: atom_id res chain seq x y z
N MET A 1 22.91 -4.90 22.44
CA MET A 1 22.56 -4.01 21.32
C MET A 1 22.88 -4.77 20.05
N PRO A 2 21.96 -4.94 19.08
CA PRO A 2 22.38 -5.45 17.79
C PRO A 2 23.37 -4.43 17.20
N THR A 3 24.52 -4.89 16.75
CA THR A 3 25.48 -4.05 16.02
C THR A 3 24.81 -3.64 14.72
N ASN A 4 24.46 -2.35 14.58
CA ASN A 4 23.90 -1.83 13.33
C ASN A 4 24.90 -2.12 12.21
N LYS A 5 24.50 -2.92 11.23
CA LYS A 5 25.31 -3.21 10.03
C LYS A 5 25.59 -1.90 9.31
N SER A 6 26.79 -1.77 8.74
CA SER A 6 27.13 -0.60 7.93
C SER A 6 26.38 -0.59 6.59
N ALA A 7 26.29 0.57 5.94
CA ALA A 7 25.71 0.69 4.60
C ALA A 7 26.39 -0.25 3.58
N ALA A 8 27.71 -0.42 3.66
CA ALA A 8 28.46 -1.33 2.78
C ALA A 8 28.10 -2.80 3.01
N GLN A 9 27.88 -3.20 4.27
CA GLN A 9 27.43 -4.56 4.60
C GLN A 9 26.02 -4.81 4.05
N TYR A 10 25.10 -3.86 4.20
CA TYR A 10 23.78 -3.95 3.58
C TYR A 10 23.85 -4.01 2.06
N ALA A 11 24.66 -3.16 1.43
CA ALA A 11 24.82 -3.16 -0.03
C ALA A 11 25.31 -4.51 -0.56
N GLN A 12 26.26 -5.15 0.12
CA GLN A 12 26.75 -6.48 -0.25
C GLN A 12 25.64 -7.54 -0.11
N GLU A 13 24.89 -7.53 0.99
CA GLU A 13 23.75 -8.45 1.17
C GLU A 13 22.65 -8.24 0.13
N ILE A 14 22.38 -6.99 -0.25
CA ILE A 14 21.43 -6.64 -1.31
C ILE A 14 21.89 -7.20 -2.65
N ILE A 15 23.18 -7.05 -3.00
CA ILE A 15 23.74 -7.59 -4.25
C ILE A 15 23.57 -9.11 -4.30
N GLU A 16 23.85 -9.80 -3.21
CA GLU A 16 23.71 -11.27 -3.13
C GLU A 16 22.25 -11.70 -3.29
N LYS A 17 21.32 -11.01 -2.62
CA LYS A 17 19.88 -11.27 -2.75
C LYS A 17 19.37 -11.00 -4.16
N LEU A 18 19.76 -9.89 -4.77
CA LEU A 18 19.38 -9.57 -6.16
C LEU A 18 19.97 -10.59 -7.14
N ALA A 19 21.21 -11.03 -6.95
CA ALA A 19 21.82 -12.06 -7.77
C ALA A 19 21.08 -13.40 -7.68
N ALA A 20 20.58 -13.78 -6.50
CA ALA A 20 19.74 -14.96 -6.32
C ALA A 20 18.40 -14.85 -7.09
N GLU A 21 17.95 -13.63 -7.35
CA GLU A 21 16.77 -13.31 -8.16
C GLU A 21 17.10 -13.11 -9.66
N GLY A 22 18.36 -13.31 -10.06
CA GLY A 22 18.82 -13.09 -11.43
C GLY A 22 18.95 -11.60 -11.80
N VAL A 23 18.92 -10.70 -10.83
CA VAL A 23 19.07 -9.26 -11.01
C VAL A 23 20.50 -8.84 -10.70
N SER A 24 21.16 -8.18 -11.64
CA SER A 24 22.52 -7.67 -11.44
C SER A 24 22.50 -6.38 -10.62
N ALA A 25 23.41 -6.30 -9.65
CA ALA A 25 23.67 -5.11 -8.86
C ALA A 25 25.16 -5.00 -8.53
N PHE A 26 25.66 -3.77 -8.33
CA PHE A 26 27.05 -3.51 -7.99
C PHE A 26 27.23 -2.18 -7.27
N ILE A 27 28.37 -2.02 -6.61
CA ILE A 27 28.77 -0.76 -5.96
C ILE A 27 29.60 0.08 -6.94
N GLU A 28 29.24 1.34 -7.09
CA GLU A 28 29.95 2.33 -7.88
C GLU A 28 30.47 3.47 -6.99
N LYS A 29 31.59 4.08 -7.37
CA LYS A 29 32.08 5.29 -6.71
C LYS A 29 31.31 6.51 -7.24
N PRO A 30 30.86 7.44 -6.37
CA PRO A 30 30.19 8.65 -6.82
C PRO A 30 31.10 9.43 -7.77
N GLN A 31 30.54 9.94 -8.86
CA GLN A 31 31.23 10.88 -9.76
C GLN A 31 30.77 12.30 -9.45
N ASP A 32 31.74 13.19 -9.18
CA ASP A 32 31.48 14.60 -8.92
C ASP A 32 30.61 15.23 -10.02
N GLY A 33 29.45 15.78 -9.63
CA GLY A 33 28.59 16.60 -10.49
C GLY A 33 27.83 15.87 -11.61
N LYS A 34 27.74 14.53 -11.60
CA LYS A 34 26.98 13.77 -12.62
C LYS A 34 25.83 12.93 -12.07
N ASP A 35 25.90 12.51 -10.82
CA ASP A 35 24.97 11.49 -10.32
C ASP A 35 23.69 12.08 -9.68
N ASN A 36 23.55 13.40 -9.48
CA ASN A 36 22.24 14.10 -9.36
C ASN A 36 22.37 15.66 -9.41
N PRO A 37 21.36 16.42 -9.88
CA PRO A 37 21.34 17.90 -9.91
C PRO A 37 20.96 18.60 -8.59
N ASP A 38 20.54 17.85 -7.56
CA ASP A 38 20.20 18.38 -6.23
C ASP A 38 21.27 17.91 -5.22
N ASP A 39 22.23 18.79 -4.95
CA ASP A 39 23.46 18.59 -4.18
C ASP A 39 23.26 18.17 -2.69
N ASP A 40 22.01 18.08 -2.20
CA ASP A 40 21.71 17.86 -0.78
C ASP A 40 21.47 16.38 -0.40
N PHE A 41 21.46 15.43 -1.35
CA PHE A 41 21.01 14.04 -1.11
C PHE A 41 22.11 12.96 -1.09
N TRP A 42 23.39 13.35 -1.10
CA TRP A 42 24.52 12.40 -1.04
C TRP A 42 25.03 12.20 0.39
N GLU A 43 24.53 11.15 1.07
CA GLU A 43 25.02 10.72 2.38
C GLU A 43 25.83 9.41 2.31
N GLY A 44 26.76 9.25 1.35
CA GLY A 44 27.48 7.97 1.24
C GLY A 44 28.80 7.98 0.46
N GLU A 45 29.70 7.08 0.86
CA GLU A 45 30.98 6.80 0.20
C GLU A 45 30.83 6.07 -1.15
N PHE A 46 29.62 5.59 -1.46
CA PHE A 46 29.33 4.76 -2.64
C PHE A 46 27.88 4.86 -3.12
N ILE A 47 27.64 4.42 -4.35
CA ILE A 47 26.31 4.29 -4.97
C ILE A 47 26.03 2.80 -5.20
N LEU A 48 24.91 2.30 -4.69
CA LEU A 48 24.42 0.96 -5.03
C LEU A 48 23.62 1.03 -6.34
N ARG A 49 24.13 0.39 -7.39
CA ARG A 49 23.50 0.37 -8.71
C ARG A 49 22.70 -0.91 -8.93
N VAL A 50 21.49 -0.79 -9.45
CA VAL A 50 20.63 -1.90 -9.87
C VAL A 50 20.08 -1.58 -11.27
N PRO A 51 20.86 -1.78 -12.35
CA PRO A 51 20.53 -1.23 -13.66
C PRO A 51 19.16 -1.65 -14.22
N ALA A 52 18.70 -2.86 -13.90
CA ALA A 52 17.38 -3.34 -14.33
C ALA A 52 16.22 -2.61 -13.65
N TRP A 53 16.48 -1.96 -12.51
CA TRP A 53 15.49 -1.24 -11.70
C TRP A 53 15.76 0.27 -11.71
N GLU A 54 16.61 0.78 -12.59
CA GLU A 54 16.93 2.20 -12.69
C GLU A 54 16.27 2.84 -13.91
N ALA A 55 15.86 4.11 -13.77
CA ALA A 55 15.52 4.96 -14.89
C ALA A 55 16.78 5.47 -15.60
N LYS A 56 16.62 6.18 -16.72
CA LYS A 56 17.74 6.66 -17.55
C LYS A 56 18.66 7.65 -16.83
N ASP A 57 18.15 8.35 -15.83
CA ASP A 57 18.88 9.28 -14.97
C ASP A 57 19.57 8.58 -13.79
N GLY A 58 19.44 7.25 -13.66
CA GLY A 58 20.01 6.46 -12.59
C GLY A 58 19.15 6.41 -11.32
N SER A 59 18.00 7.09 -11.27
CA SER A 59 17.04 6.99 -10.16
C SER A 59 16.39 5.60 -10.10
N LEU A 60 15.95 5.18 -8.91
CA LEU A 60 15.26 3.89 -8.75
C LEU A 60 13.84 3.97 -9.34
N SER A 61 13.45 2.97 -10.12
CA SER A 61 12.14 2.89 -10.79
C SER A 61 11.10 2.16 -9.95
N ARG A 62 10.03 2.86 -9.56
CA ARG A 62 8.97 2.27 -8.72
C ARG A 62 8.29 1.13 -9.41
N SER A 63 7.98 1.33 -10.69
CA SER A 63 7.38 0.31 -11.53
C SER A 63 8.23 -0.96 -11.53
N ALA A 64 9.56 -0.88 -11.65
CA ALA A 64 10.42 -2.06 -11.62
C ALA A 64 10.36 -2.81 -10.28
N VAL A 65 10.31 -2.08 -9.16
CA VAL A 65 10.16 -2.69 -7.82
C VAL A 65 8.78 -3.32 -7.63
N TYR A 66 7.71 -2.67 -8.10
CA TYR A 66 6.35 -3.21 -8.04
C TYR A 66 6.19 -4.43 -8.95
N GLU A 67 6.83 -4.44 -10.12
CA GLU A 67 6.91 -5.63 -10.99
C GLU A 67 7.63 -6.79 -10.31
N PHE A 68 8.71 -6.51 -9.58
CA PHE A 68 9.37 -7.52 -8.77
C PHE A 68 8.42 -8.08 -7.70
N ILE A 69 7.76 -7.24 -6.91
CA ILE A 69 6.79 -7.67 -5.88
C ILE A 69 5.64 -8.46 -6.51
N HIS A 70 5.09 -7.97 -7.63
CA HIS A 70 4.05 -8.64 -8.41
C HIS A 70 4.47 -10.05 -8.83
N SER A 71 5.70 -10.21 -9.33
CA SER A 71 6.25 -11.52 -9.72
C SER A 71 6.31 -12.50 -8.55
N LYS A 72 6.49 -12.02 -7.31
CA LYS A 72 6.51 -12.83 -6.09
C LYS A 72 5.11 -13.21 -5.62
N LEU A 73 4.13 -12.35 -5.86
CA LEU A 73 2.72 -12.60 -5.55
C LEU A 73 1.94 -13.25 -6.69
N ALA A 74 2.56 -13.52 -7.84
CA ALA A 74 1.88 -14.04 -9.01
C ALA A 74 1.06 -15.32 -8.69
N GLY A 75 -0.24 -15.27 -8.99
CA GLY A 75 -1.17 -16.35 -8.71
C GLY A 75 -1.63 -16.47 -7.25
N ARG A 76 -1.29 -15.51 -6.38
CA ARG A 76 -1.63 -15.48 -4.95
C ARG A 76 -2.37 -14.18 -4.59
N GLY A 77 -3.59 -14.03 -5.10
CA GLY A 77 -4.41 -12.82 -4.89
C GLY A 77 -4.74 -12.54 -3.42
N ASP A 78 -4.76 -13.58 -2.59
CA ASP A 78 -5.07 -13.55 -1.15
C ASP A 78 -3.83 -13.44 -0.25
N ALA A 79 -2.63 -13.28 -0.84
CA ALA A 79 -1.38 -13.20 -0.09
C ALA A 79 -0.83 -11.78 -0.04
N GLY A 80 -0.03 -11.53 0.99
CA GLY A 80 0.72 -10.31 1.20
C GLY A 80 2.22 -10.55 1.10
N TYR A 81 2.91 -9.61 0.47
CA TYR A 81 4.36 -9.48 0.48
C TYR A 81 4.73 -8.60 1.66
N VAL A 82 5.12 -9.24 2.75
CA VAL A 82 5.38 -8.58 4.03
C VAL A 82 6.86 -8.25 4.12
N VAL A 83 7.19 -6.97 4.13
CA VAL A 83 8.58 -6.51 4.30
C VAL A 83 8.88 -6.23 5.76
N GLY A 84 10.08 -6.59 6.18
CA GLY A 84 10.56 -6.32 7.53
C GLY A 84 12.00 -6.79 7.73
N LEU A 85 12.67 -6.15 8.69
CA LEU A 85 14.00 -6.57 9.13
C LEU A 85 13.98 -6.79 10.65
N PRO A 86 14.76 -7.75 11.17
CA PRO A 86 14.92 -7.94 12.61
C PRO A 86 15.35 -6.64 13.29
N GLY A 87 14.57 -6.20 14.29
CA GLY A 87 14.87 -5.00 15.07
C GLY A 87 14.27 -3.70 14.53
N ILE A 88 13.54 -3.73 13.42
CA ILE A 88 12.75 -2.58 12.94
C ILE A 88 11.32 -2.72 13.43
N SER A 89 10.79 -1.65 14.00
CA SER A 89 9.42 -1.57 14.53
C SER A 89 8.39 -1.16 13.46
N TYR A 90 8.51 -1.72 12.26
CA TYR A 90 7.69 -1.38 11.10
C TYR A 90 7.43 -2.61 10.24
N CYS A 91 6.20 -2.75 9.75
CA CYS A 91 5.76 -3.88 8.94
C CYS A 91 4.86 -3.38 7.81
N ASP A 92 5.39 -3.37 6.59
CA ASP A 92 4.62 -3.03 5.39
C ASP A 92 4.14 -4.28 4.69
N VAL A 93 2.91 -4.22 4.19
CA VAL A 93 2.28 -5.31 3.46
C VAL A 93 1.90 -4.80 2.08
N TYR A 94 2.57 -5.31 1.06
CA TYR A 94 2.16 -5.10 -0.33
C TYR A 94 1.23 -6.23 -0.73
N CYS A 95 0.01 -5.91 -1.17
CA CYS A 95 -0.93 -6.90 -1.66
C CYS A 95 -1.87 -6.29 -2.71
N TYR A 96 -2.62 -7.15 -3.38
CA TYR A 96 -3.60 -6.68 -4.35
C TYR A 96 -4.81 -6.09 -3.64
N TYR A 97 -5.38 -5.08 -4.28
CA TYR A 97 -6.65 -4.54 -3.84
C TYR A 97 -7.75 -5.63 -3.86
N PRO A 98 -8.47 -5.90 -2.75
CA PRO A 98 -9.40 -7.04 -2.69
C PRO A 98 -10.46 -7.06 -3.77
N LEU A 99 -10.98 -5.90 -4.20
CA LEU A 99 -11.95 -5.87 -5.31
C LEU A 99 -11.33 -6.30 -6.65
N SER A 100 -10.06 -6.00 -6.89
CA SER A 100 -9.34 -6.48 -8.09
C SER A 100 -9.17 -8.01 -8.03
N VAL A 101 -9.00 -8.58 -6.84
CA VAL A 101 -8.94 -10.04 -6.66
C VAL A 101 -10.31 -10.67 -6.88
N GLU A 102 -11.36 -10.05 -6.35
CA GLU A 102 -12.73 -10.54 -6.44
C GLU A 102 -13.33 -10.46 -7.85
N SER A 103 -12.89 -9.51 -8.68
CA SER A 103 -13.36 -9.41 -10.07
C SER A 103 -12.92 -10.61 -10.92
N GLY A 104 -11.87 -11.32 -10.49
CA GLY A 104 -11.28 -12.43 -11.22
C GLY A 104 -10.55 -11.98 -12.50
N GLU A 105 -10.33 -10.68 -12.67
CA GLU A 105 -9.53 -10.14 -13.76
C GLU A 105 -8.04 -10.45 -13.57
N GLN A 106 -7.28 -10.30 -14.64
CA GLN A 106 -5.83 -10.46 -14.56
C GLN A 106 -5.24 -9.33 -13.69
N LEU A 107 -4.71 -9.70 -12.53
CA LEU A 107 -4.00 -8.80 -11.65
C LEU A 107 -2.68 -8.35 -12.29
N LEU A 108 -2.42 -7.05 -12.23
CA LEU A 108 -1.22 -6.39 -12.73
C LEU A 108 -0.43 -5.79 -11.56
N SER A 109 0.82 -5.41 -11.81
CA SER A 109 1.65 -4.71 -10.83
C SER A 109 1.04 -3.37 -10.38
N SER A 110 0.25 -2.72 -11.25
CA SER A 110 -0.50 -1.50 -10.93
C SER A 110 -1.65 -1.70 -9.95
N ASP A 111 -2.09 -2.95 -9.72
CA ASP A 111 -3.14 -3.27 -8.75
C ASP A 111 -2.61 -3.51 -7.34
N LEU A 112 -1.27 -3.49 -7.18
CA LEU A 112 -0.63 -3.57 -5.87
C LEU A 112 -0.80 -2.25 -5.13
N GLN A 113 -1.12 -2.38 -3.86
CA GLN A 113 -1.26 -1.30 -2.90
C GLN A 113 -0.43 -1.66 -1.66
N VAL A 114 -0.09 -0.65 -0.86
CA VAL A 114 0.67 -0.85 0.38
C VAL A 114 -0.21 -0.53 1.59
N TRP A 115 -0.25 -1.46 2.53
CA TRP A 115 -0.90 -1.30 3.83
C TRP A 115 0.17 -1.29 4.90
N GLY A 116 0.10 -0.30 5.79
CA GLY A 116 0.86 -0.35 7.02
C GLY A 116 0.23 -1.38 7.94
N ALA A 117 0.95 -2.42 8.34
CA ALA A 117 0.50 -3.34 9.40
C ALA A 117 0.95 -2.85 10.78
N GLY A 118 1.23 -1.55 10.94
CA GLY A 118 1.84 -1.01 12.14
C GLY A 118 3.21 -1.64 12.44
N SER A 119 3.45 -1.99 13.71
CA SER A 119 4.73 -2.51 14.16
C SER A 119 4.93 -4.00 13.88
N LYS A 120 3.84 -4.75 13.61
CA LYS A 120 3.85 -6.20 13.39
C LYS A 120 2.65 -6.67 12.58
N LEU A 121 2.83 -7.72 11.78
CA LEU A 121 1.78 -8.29 10.92
C LEU A 121 0.47 -8.64 11.65
N GLU A 122 0.50 -9.03 12.93
CA GLU A 122 -0.74 -9.35 13.68
C GLU A 122 -1.66 -8.14 13.88
N GLN A 123 -1.18 -6.93 13.63
CA GLN A 123 -1.93 -5.68 13.69
C GLN A 123 -2.49 -5.26 12.33
N PHE A 124 -2.27 -6.05 11.27
CA PHE A 124 -2.77 -5.74 9.93
C PHE A 124 -4.29 -5.53 9.93
N ASP A 125 -4.70 -4.36 9.42
CA ASP A 125 -6.10 -3.99 9.21
C ASP A 125 -6.29 -3.47 7.78
N TRP A 126 -7.32 -4.01 7.10
CA TRP A 126 -7.74 -3.60 5.77
C TRP A 126 -8.23 -2.16 5.69
N SER A 127 -8.54 -1.53 6.84
CA SER A 127 -8.96 -0.13 6.91
C SER A 127 -7.79 0.87 6.80
N GLU A 128 -6.55 0.44 7.05
CA GLU A 128 -5.35 1.30 7.07
C GLU A 128 -4.55 1.22 5.76
N ALA A 129 -5.21 1.52 4.63
CA ALA A 129 -4.52 1.67 3.35
C ALA A 129 -3.68 2.96 3.36
N VAL A 130 -2.40 2.86 3.06
CA VAL A 130 -1.51 4.01 2.95
C VAL A 130 -1.37 4.37 1.47
N GLU A 131 -1.90 5.53 1.09
CA GLU A 131 -1.63 6.06 -0.24
C GLU A 131 -0.16 6.51 -0.28
N GLY A 132 0.64 5.84 -1.10
CA GLY A 132 2.02 6.26 -1.33
C GLY A 132 2.02 7.58 -2.09
N ASP A 133 2.74 8.59 -1.59
CA ASP A 133 3.01 9.80 -2.38
C ASP A 133 4.00 9.47 -3.51
N ASP A 134 3.50 9.56 -4.74
CA ASP A 134 4.24 9.24 -5.96
C ASP A 134 5.24 10.33 -6.36
N SER A 135 5.10 11.54 -5.83
CA SER A 135 5.76 12.73 -6.38
C SER A 135 7.26 12.83 -6.10
N ALA A 136 7.81 11.91 -5.30
CA ALA A 136 9.17 12.02 -4.75
C ALA A 136 9.98 10.70 -4.67
N TRP A 137 9.67 9.69 -5.48
CA TRP A 137 10.30 8.37 -5.39
C TRP A 137 11.56 8.21 -6.26
N TRP A 138 12.65 8.93 -5.95
CA TRP A 138 13.92 8.87 -6.72
C TRP A 138 14.94 7.86 -6.19
N ASN A 139 14.94 7.59 -4.89
CA ASN A 139 15.85 6.65 -4.24
C ASN A 139 15.12 5.70 -3.26
N GLY A 140 13.80 5.57 -3.40
CA GLY A 140 12.97 4.76 -2.52
C GLY A 140 12.13 5.56 -1.54
N TRP A 141 11.59 4.86 -0.55
CA TRP A 141 10.66 5.41 0.45
C TRP A 141 11.40 6.15 1.56
N ASP A 142 10.66 6.90 2.37
CA ASP A 142 11.17 7.31 3.68
C ASP A 142 11.50 6.08 4.52
N LEU A 143 12.61 6.16 5.25
CA LEU A 143 13.11 5.05 6.04
C LEU A 143 12.59 5.15 7.48
N PRO A 144 12.31 4.01 8.14
CA PRO A 144 12.07 4.01 9.57
C PRO A 144 13.33 4.49 10.30
N THR A 145 13.15 5.08 11.48
CA THR A 145 14.23 5.72 12.25
C THR A 145 15.42 4.79 12.54
N GLU A 146 15.18 3.49 12.67
CA GLU A 146 16.23 2.48 12.84
C GLU A 146 17.17 2.37 11.61
N LEU A 147 16.73 2.79 10.43
CA LEU A 147 17.47 2.76 9.16
C LEU A 147 17.85 4.15 8.62
N GLU A 148 17.44 5.25 9.26
CA GLU A 148 17.76 6.63 8.82
C GLU A 148 19.26 6.89 8.67
N HIS A 149 20.11 6.11 9.33
CA HIS A 149 21.57 6.16 9.20
C HIS A 149 22.11 5.58 7.88
N LEU A 150 21.25 5.02 7.02
CA LEU A 150 21.61 4.43 5.74
C LEU A 150 21.20 5.35 4.59
N PRO A 151 21.93 5.33 3.46
CA PRO A 151 21.43 5.92 2.23
C PRO A 151 20.05 5.36 1.88
N LYS A 152 19.09 6.24 1.55
CA LYS A 152 17.68 5.90 1.30
C LYS A 152 17.49 4.70 0.38
N ARG A 153 18.29 4.63 -0.68
CA ARG A 153 18.32 3.51 -1.63
C ARG A 153 18.69 2.18 -0.99
N VAL A 154 19.74 2.17 -0.18
CA VAL A 154 20.21 0.97 0.51
C VAL A 154 19.15 0.50 1.51
N GLY A 155 18.60 1.41 2.32
CA GLY A 155 17.54 1.08 3.26
C GLY A 155 16.29 0.53 2.58
N THR A 156 15.84 1.16 1.49
CA THR A 156 14.65 0.73 0.74
C THR A 156 14.85 -0.67 0.15
N LEU A 157 15.97 -0.91 -0.53
CA LEU A 157 16.26 -2.22 -1.11
C LEU A 157 16.46 -3.29 -0.02
N ALA A 158 17.06 -2.94 1.11
CA ALA A 158 17.19 -3.86 2.25
C ALA A 158 15.84 -4.31 2.79
N LEU A 159 14.87 -3.38 2.91
CA LEU A 159 13.50 -3.67 3.32
C LEU A 159 12.78 -4.53 2.28
N VAL A 160 12.73 -4.06 1.03
CA VAL A 160 12.02 -4.76 -0.06
C VAL A 160 12.53 -6.18 -0.23
N LEU A 161 13.84 -6.41 -0.18
CA LEU A 161 14.44 -7.74 -0.36
C LEU A 161 14.46 -8.57 0.93
N SER A 162 13.89 -8.07 2.03
CA SER A 162 13.72 -8.81 3.28
C SER A 162 12.23 -9.03 3.51
N TYR A 163 11.70 -9.99 2.75
CA TYR A 163 10.27 -10.24 2.71
C TYR A 163 9.92 -11.67 3.10
N THR A 164 8.67 -11.83 3.48
CA THR A 164 7.98 -13.12 3.53
C THR A 164 6.66 -13.00 2.80
N ILE A 165 6.21 -14.10 2.19
CA ILE A 165 4.88 -14.16 1.58
C ILE A 165 3.97 -14.91 2.53
N VAL A 166 2.90 -14.26 2.96
CA VAL A 166 1.96 -14.81 3.94
C VAL A 166 0.53 -14.75 3.39
N PRO A 167 -0.34 -15.72 3.73
CA PRO A 167 -1.78 -15.55 3.54
C PRO A 167 -2.28 -14.37 4.37
N LEU A 168 -3.09 -13.50 3.77
CA LEU A 168 -3.75 -12.42 4.49
C LEU A 168 -5.14 -12.85 4.97
N PRO A 169 -5.63 -12.30 6.10
CA PRO A 169 -7.01 -12.53 6.51
C PRO A 169 -7.97 -11.93 5.46
N ALA A 170 -9.12 -12.56 5.25
CA ALA A 170 -10.17 -11.97 4.43
C ALA A 170 -10.68 -10.65 5.06
N PRO A 171 -11.10 -9.65 4.27
CA PRO A 171 -11.76 -8.46 4.80
C PRO A 171 -13.00 -8.84 5.64
N ALA A 172 -13.05 -8.37 6.88
CA ALA A 172 -14.20 -8.61 7.75
C ALA A 172 -15.43 -7.84 7.26
N PRO A 173 -16.67 -8.35 7.45
CA PRO A 173 -17.82 -7.63 6.99
C PRO A 173 -18.12 -6.34 7.75
N PHE A 174 -18.65 -5.33 7.06
CA PHE A 174 -19.23 -4.19 7.77
C PHE A 174 -20.33 -4.67 8.70
N THR A 175 -20.51 -3.97 9.82
CA THR A 175 -21.74 -4.07 10.57
C THR A 175 -22.55 -2.80 10.39
N GLU A 176 -23.88 -2.91 10.43
CA GLU A 176 -24.77 -1.75 10.38
C GLU A 176 -24.41 -0.75 11.49
N GLN A 177 -24.14 -1.26 12.70
CA GLN A 177 -23.75 -0.44 13.85
C GLN A 177 -22.42 0.31 13.63
N GLU A 178 -21.42 -0.36 13.05
CA GLU A 178 -20.13 0.26 12.75
C GLU A 178 -20.26 1.43 11.78
N LEU A 179 -21.05 1.27 10.72
CA LEU A 179 -21.31 2.34 9.75
C LEU A 179 -22.05 3.52 10.40
N ILE A 180 -23.04 3.22 11.26
CA ILE A 180 -23.77 4.24 12.03
C ILE A 180 -22.79 5.04 12.91
N ASP A 181 -21.95 4.35 13.67
CA ASP A 181 -21.03 4.99 14.61
C ASP A 181 -19.97 5.82 13.89
N LYS A 182 -19.46 5.34 12.75
CA LYS A 182 -18.56 6.13 11.90
C LYS A 182 -19.23 7.40 11.40
N ILE A 183 -20.47 7.35 10.91
CA ILE A 183 -21.19 8.57 10.46
C ILE A 183 -21.36 9.56 11.62
N LYS A 184 -21.63 9.10 12.85
CA LYS A 184 -21.74 9.97 14.03
C LYS A 184 -20.44 10.71 14.37
N THR A 185 -19.28 10.17 14.01
CA THR A 185 -17.99 10.86 14.21
C THR A 185 -17.73 11.97 13.19
N LEU A 186 -18.48 11.99 12.08
CA LEU A 186 -18.33 13.01 11.05
C LEU A 186 -19.08 14.29 11.45
N LYS A 187 -18.75 15.40 10.78
CA LYS A 187 -19.47 16.67 10.95
C LYS A 187 -20.96 16.47 10.64
N VAL A 188 -21.83 16.98 11.52
CA VAL A 188 -23.30 16.91 11.38
C VAL A 188 -23.75 17.24 9.94
N GLY A 189 -24.57 16.38 9.35
CA GLY A 189 -25.06 16.49 7.97
C GLY A 189 -24.09 15.97 6.90
N SER A 190 -22.87 15.58 7.28
CA SER A 190 -21.95 14.83 6.43
C SER A 190 -22.30 13.34 6.46
N GLY A 191 -21.78 12.59 5.50
CA GLY A 191 -21.92 11.15 5.47
C GLY A 191 -20.74 10.49 4.77
N LEU A 192 -20.75 9.16 4.75
CA LEU A 192 -19.71 8.40 4.09
C LEU A 192 -19.92 8.44 2.57
N PHE A 193 -18.86 8.71 1.83
CA PHE A 193 -18.90 8.63 0.38
C PHE A 193 -19.18 7.17 -0.05
N CYS A 194 -20.06 7.02 -1.04
CA CYS A 194 -20.35 5.76 -1.69
C CYS A 194 -20.12 5.88 -3.19
N HIS A 195 -19.62 4.81 -3.80
CA HIS A 195 -19.48 4.73 -5.25
C HIS A 195 -20.85 4.66 -5.91
N SER A 196 -21.08 5.55 -6.86
CA SER A 196 -22.26 5.58 -7.70
C SER A 196 -22.02 4.81 -8.99
N THR A 197 -23.11 4.47 -9.67
CA THR A 197 -23.07 3.88 -11.02
C THR A 197 -22.80 4.91 -12.12
N ALA A 198 -22.81 6.21 -11.80
CA ALA A 198 -22.61 7.30 -12.74
C ALA A 198 -21.42 8.17 -12.30
N PRO A 199 -20.39 8.40 -13.12
CA PRO A 199 -19.13 9.04 -12.71
C PRO A 199 -19.26 10.42 -12.01
N ASN A 200 -20.34 11.15 -12.30
CA ASN A 200 -20.59 12.49 -11.75
C ASN A 200 -21.69 12.51 -10.68
N ASP A 201 -22.32 11.37 -10.39
CA ASP A 201 -23.33 11.29 -9.34
C ASP A 201 -22.63 10.99 -8.00
N ARG A 202 -23.00 11.77 -6.98
CA ARG A 202 -22.42 11.64 -5.64
C ARG A 202 -23.42 10.93 -4.76
N TRP A 203 -23.05 9.73 -4.32
CA TRP A 203 -23.85 8.98 -3.35
C TRP A 203 -23.23 9.13 -1.97
N THR A 204 -24.07 9.26 -0.95
CA THR A 204 -23.62 9.46 0.43
C THR A 204 -24.48 8.64 1.39
N LEU A 205 -23.84 7.83 2.22
CA LEU A 205 -24.49 7.12 3.31
C LEU A 205 -24.62 8.05 4.52
N ARG A 206 -25.83 8.22 5.03
CA ARG A 206 -26.19 9.14 6.12
C ARG A 206 -27.09 8.45 7.14
N LEU A 207 -27.36 9.16 8.24
CA LEU A 207 -28.39 8.78 9.20
C LEU A 207 -29.68 9.51 8.89
N SER A 208 -30.79 8.76 8.89
CA SER A 208 -32.15 9.31 8.87
C SER A 208 -32.48 10.02 10.19
N GLU A 209 -33.62 10.73 10.24
CA GLU A 209 -34.11 11.35 11.48
C GLU A 209 -34.34 10.35 12.61
N SER A 210 -34.68 9.10 12.28
CA SER A 210 -34.85 8.00 13.25
C SER A 210 -33.54 7.31 13.63
N GLY A 211 -32.41 7.70 13.03
CA GLY A 211 -31.08 7.14 13.31
C GLY A 211 -30.74 5.87 12.52
N GLY A 212 -31.54 5.49 11.52
CA GLY A 212 -31.23 4.38 10.60
C GLY A 212 -30.31 4.81 9.46
N LEU A 213 -29.66 3.85 8.78
CA LEU A 213 -28.84 4.15 7.61
C LEU A 213 -29.70 4.43 6.37
N GLU A 214 -29.34 5.48 5.63
CA GLU A 214 -29.94 5.80 4.35
C GLU A 214 -28.89 6.24 3.33
N LEU A 215 -29.03 5.77 2.09
CA LEU A 215 -28.23 6.19 0.95
C LEU A 215 -28.95 7.34 0.24
N HIS A 216 -28.30 8.50 0.22
CA HIS A 216 -28.75 9.67 -0.53
C HIS A 216 -28.04 9.73 -1.90
N LYS A 217 -28.80 9.73 -2.99
CA LYS A 217 -28.29 9.83 -4.36
C LYS A 217 -28.49 11.25 -4.89
N ALA A 218 -27.41 11.98 -5.11
CA ALA A 218 -27.52 13.40 -5.47
C ALA A 218 -28.14 13.65 -6.85
N GLY A 219 -27.91 12.75 -7.82
CA GLY A 219 -28.38 12.92 -9.19
C GLY A 219 -29.91 13.00 -9.32
N ASP A 220 -30.64 12.21 -8.53
CA ASP A 220 -32.11 12.14 -8.55
C ASP A 220 -32.77 12.56 -7.22
N GLN A 221 -31.96 12.95 -6.23
CA GLN A 221 -32.39 13.31 -4.87
C GLN A 221 -33.17 12.18 -4.16
N SER A 222 -33.00 10.93 -4.61
CA SER A 222 -33.64 9.79 -3.97
C SER A 222 -32.92 9.37 -2.70
N VAL A 223 -33.71 8.83 -1.77
CA VAL A 223 -33.25 8.28 -0.49
C VAL A 223 -33.64 6.82 -0.43
N THR A 224 -32.66 5.95 -0.20
CA THR A 224 -32.87 4.50 -0.12
C THR A 224 -32.47 4.01 1.28
N PRO A 225 -33.38 3.40 2.06
CA PRO A 225 -33.03 2.79 3.33
C PRO A 225 -31.99 1.69 3.15
N ILE A 226 -31.01 1.63 4.06
CA ILE A 226 -29.96 0.62 4.09
C ILE A 226 -30.11 -0.19 5.38
N THR A 227 -30.04 -1.51 5.25
CA THR A 227 -30.18 -2.45 6.37
C THR A 227 -29.05 -3.49 6.34
N ALA A 228 -28.95 -4.34 7.36
CA ALA A 228 -28.04 -5.49 7.35
C ALA A 228 -28.14 -6.38 6.08
N ALA A 229 -29.29 -6.44 5.40
CA ALA A 229 -29.44 -7.19 4.14
C ALA A 229 -28.67 -6.57 2.95
N ASN A 230 -28.23 -5.32 3.09
CA ASN A 230 -27.39 -4.61 2.12
C ASN A 230 -25.91 -4.81 2.40
N ILE A 231 -25.53 -5.65 3.36
CA ILE A 231 -24.13 -5.96 3.64
C ILE A 231 -23.90 -7.43 3.32
N ASP A 232 -22.96 -7.69 2.42
CA ASP A 232 -22.63 -9.07 2.03
C ASP A 232 -21.56 -9.71 2.92
N ASP A 233 -21.33 -11.00 2.69
CA ASP A 233 -20.37 -11.83 3.43
C ASP A 233 -18.90 -11.45 3.17
N LYS A 234 -18.63 -10.68 2.11
CA LYS A 234 -17.32 -10.10 1.79
C LYS A 234 -17.09 -8.73 2.43
N GLY A 235 -18.09 -8.21 3.14
CA GLY A 235 -17.98 -6.96 3.85
C GLY A 235 -18.19 -5.70 3.08
N ARG A 236 -19.00 -5.83 2.05
CA ARG A 236 -19.29 -4.75 1.14
C ARG A 236 -20.69 -4.26 1.45
N LEU A 237 -20.85 -2.95 1.49
CA LEU A 237 -22.16 -2.34 1.39
C LEU A 237 -22.59 -2.41 -0.07
N VAL A 238 -23.72 -3.04 -0.36
CA VAL A 238 -24.23 -3.32 -1.71
C VAL A 238 -25.67 -2.86 -1.87
N LEU A 239 -26.03 -2.47 -3.10
CA LEU A 239 -27.41 -2.21 -3.49
C LEU A 239 -27.71 -2.98 -4.78
N GLY A 240 -28.44 -4.09 -4.65
CA GLY A 240 -28.49 -5.10 -5.71
C GLY A 240 -27.11 -5.70 -5.91
N ASP A 241 -26.65 -5.75 -7.15
CA ASP A 241 -25.31 -6.26 -7.51
C ASP A 241 -24.22 -5.18 -7.49
N HIS A 242 -24.57 -3.93 -7.16
CA HIS A 242 -23.64 -2.80 -7.18
C HIS A 242 -22.99 -2.57 -5.81
N ILE A 243 -21.65 -2.48 -5.79
CA ILE A 243 -20.87 -2.24 -4.57
C ILE A 243 -20.81 -0.74 -4.28
N LEU A 244 -21.45 -0.33 -3.19
CA LEU A 244 -21.52 1.06 -2.72
C LEU A 244 -20.30 1.45 -1.90
N LYS A 245 -19.84 0.56 -1.01
CA LYS A 245 -18.64 0.77 -0.20
C LYS A 245 -17.94 -0.54 0.11
N HIS A 246 -16.61 -0.56 -0.01
CA HIS A 246 -15.74 -1.64 0.46
C HIS A 246 -15.00 -1.20 1.73
N ARG A 247 -14.69 -2.13 2.64
CA ARG A 247 -13.89 -1.81 3.86
C ARG A 247 -12.55 -1.18 3.54
N CYS A 248 -11.94 -1.62 2.44
CA CYS A 248 -10.66 -1.13 1.94
C CYS A 248 -10.74 0.21 1.19
N TRP A 249 -11.92 0.84 1.03
CA TRP A 249 -12.04 2.19 0.46
C TRP A 249 -12.00 3.22 1.59
N GLY A 250 -10.84 3.88 1.74
CA GLY A 250 -10.61 5.09 2.55
C GLY A 250 -11.63 5.26 3.67
N TYR A 251 -11.41 4.52 4.76
CA TYR A 251 -12.39 4.37 5.84
C TYR A 251 -12.42 5.55 6.79
#